data_AF-A0A7C3JLZ8-F1
#
_entry.id   AF-A0A7C3JLZ8-F1
#
_cell.length_a   1.000
_cell.length_b   1.000
_cell.length_c   1.000
_cell.angle_alpha   90.00
_cell.angle_beta   90.00
_cell.angle_gamma   90.00
#
_symmetry.space_group_name_H-M   'P 1'
#
loop_
_entity.id
_entity.type
_entity.pdbx_description
1 polymer ?
#
loop_
_entity_poly.entity_id
_entity_poly.type
_entity_poly.pdbx_seq_one_letter_code
_entity_poly.pdbx_strand_id
1 'polypeptide(L)'
;MVNRVGNFQFPYLGKFGIPLTRIRNRTYLRPHGTGAWIGCKTLYAQAHARPQCRGAYAIVRSNPVACGLSLVKRPKRYRVRQSVFGAPVRSNQSLKQARAQREPWLLAASPSLAHLDSAQIINAYAKRMQIEEAFRDLKCTRYGLGFELNLSRARERLAALLLIALLAFFVLWLIGQQALARKLQFHYQSNTRRTRPVLSVFHLACLIVRRTVDQLLAHDLPYLLLPLRPPVPLANAL
;
A
#
# COMPACT_ATOMS: atom_id res chain seq x y z
N MET A 1 14.81 34.17 6.75
CA MET A 1 13.87 33.37 7.58
C MET A 1 13.51 32.10 6.81
N VAL A 2 13.29 30.99 7.51
CA VAL A 2 12.87 29.66 6.98
C VAL A 2 13.97 28.73 6.45
N ASN A 3 14.49 27.90 7.36
CA ASN A 3 14.56 26.45 7.17
C ASN A 3 14.80 25.79 8.55
N ARG A 4 13.75 25.77 9.39
CA ARG A 4 13.71 24.80 10.49
C ARG A 4 13.53 23.44 9.82
N VAL A 5 14.62 22.69 9.71
CA VAL A 5 14.56 21.24 9.57
C VAL A 5 13.74 20.77 10.76
N GLY A 6 12.46 20.46 10.51
CA GLY A 6 11.56 19.96 11.53
C GLY A 6 12.24 18.77 12.19
N ASN A 7 12.56 18.91 13.47
CA ASN A 7 12.87 17.81 14.36
C ASN A 7 11.61 16.92 14.39
N PHE A 8 11.50 16.00 13.44
CA PHE A 8 10.58 14.88 13.56
C PHE A 8 11.15 13.95 14.63
N GLN A 9 11.03 14.37 15.88
CA GLN A 9 11.07 13.43 16.99
C GLN A 9 9.84 12.53 16.80
N PHE A 10 10.06 11.28 16.44
CA PHE A 10 9.04 10.25 16.53
C PHE A 10 9.08 9.73 17.97
N PRO A 11 8.20 10.21 18.88
CA PRO A 11 8.25 9.85 20.31
C PRO A 11 8.08 8.33 20.54
N TYR A 12 7.58 7.60 19.54
CA TYR A 12 7.39 6.15 19.60
C TYR A 12 8.66 5.33 19.32
N LEU A 13 9.73 5.93 18.79
CA LEU A 13 11.01 5.23 18.57
C LEU A 13 11.70 4.80 19.87
N GLY A 14 11.47 5.54 20.96
CA GLY A 14 12.08 5.26 22.27
C GLY A 14 11.47 4.06 23.00
N LYS A 15 10.22 3.69 22.71
CA LYS A 15 9.53 2.57 23.37
C LYS A 15 9.49 1.27 22.55
N PHE A 16 9.59 1.33 21.22
CA PHE A 16 9.38 0.17 20.35
C PHE A 16 10.54 -0.15 19.39
N GLY A 17 11.63 0.64 19.43
CA GLY A 17 12.70 0.52 18.44
C GLY A 17 12.22 0.80 17.01
N ILE A 18 13.06 0.50 16.03
CA ILE A 18 12.70 0.60 14.60
C ILE A 18 12.27 -0.79 14.15
N PRO A 19 10.98 -1.04 13.85
CA PRO A 19 10.53 -2.40 13.52
C PRO A 19 11.25 -2.93 12.28
N LEU A 20 11.05 -2.27 11.12
CA LEU A 20 11.72 -2.60 9.87
C LEU A 20 11.64 -1.40 8.92
N THR A 21 12.79 -0.88 8.47
CA THR A 21 12.86 0.30 7.60
C THR A 21 13.89 0.16 6.49
N ARG A 22 13.72 0.90 5.40
CA ARG A 22 14.74 1.00 4.35
C ARG A 22 15.58 2.25 4.55
N ILE A 23 16.88 2.03 4.69
CA ILE A 23 17.89 3.07 4.79
C ILE A 23 18.28 3.53 3.39
N ARG A 24 18.27 4.85 3.18
CA ARG A 24 18.62 5.48 1.89
C ARG A 24 19.20 6.88 2.09
N ASN A 25 19.53 7.54 1.00
CA ASN A 25 20.02 8.93 0.97
C ASN A 25 21.36 9.09 1.71
N ARG A 26 21.49 10.14 2.54
CA ARG A 26 22.70 10.50 3.29
C ARG A 26 22.60 10.02 4.74
N THR A 27 22.14 8.80 4.95
CA THR A 27 22.13 8.19 6.28
C THR A 27 23.50 7.60 6.58
N TYR A 28 24.00 7.85 7.79
CA TYR A 28 25.23 7.26 8.29
C TYR A 28 24.94 6.04 9.15
N LEU A 29 25.83 5.07 9.08
CA LEU A 29 25.78 3.77 9.76
C LEU A 29 27.06 3.60 10.53
N ARG A 30 26.99 2.97 11.69
CA ARG A 30 28.16 2.58 12.47
C ARG A 30 28.14 1.07 12.68
N PRO A 31 29.06 0.31 12.07
CA PRO A 31 29.20 -1.12 12.36
C PRO A 31 29.43 -1.35 13.86
N HIS A 32 28.84 -2.41 14.42
CA HIS A 32 29.09 -2.80 15.80
C HIS A 32 30.59 -3.05 16.03
N GLY A 33 31.13 -2.58 17.16
CA GLY A 33 32.56 -2.68 17.47
C GLY A 33 33.46 -1.64 16.80
N THR A 34 32.93 -0.79 15.91
CA THR A 34 33.68 0.31 15.30
C THR A 34 33.20 1.67 15.80
N GLY A 35 34.13 2.62 16.02
CA GLY A 35 33.79 4.00 16.38
C GLY A 35 33.35 4.87 15.19
N ALA A 36 33.69 4.46 13.97
CA ALA A 36 33.54 5.29 12.77
C ALA A 36 32.16 5.19 12.12
N TRP A 37 31.63 6.34 11.71
CA TRP A 37 30.39 6.44 10.94
C TRP A 37 30.68 6.41 9.44
N ILE A 38 30.08 5.48 8.72
CA ILE A 38 30.17 5.32 7.27
C ILE A 38 28.85 5.70 6.59
N GLY A 39 28.91 6.26 5.38
CA GLY A 39 27.69 6.57 4.61
C GLY A 39 27.01 5.30 4.08
N CYS A 40 25.68 5.20 4.15
CA CYS A 40 24.97 3.98 3.77
C CYS A 40 25.20 3.53 2.31
N LYS A 41 25.52 4.47 1.42
CA LYS A 41 25.80 4.20 0.01
C LYS A 41 27.10 3.43 -0.22
N THR A 42 28.04 3.43 0.73
CA THR A 42 29.26 2.61 0.61
C THR A 42 28.94 1.12 0.53
N LEU A 43 27.87 0.70 1.23
CA LEU A 43 27.38 -0.68 1.19
C LEU A 43 26.69 -1.04 -0.12
N TYR A 44 26.27 -0.07 -0.94
CA TYR A 44 25.50 -0.36 -2.17
C TYR A 44 26.35 -1.06 -3.24
N ALA A 45 27.66 -0.80 -3.27
CA ALA A 45 28.57 -1.45 -4.20
C ALA A 45 28.66 -2.96 -3.96
N GLN A 46 28.48 -3.38 -2.71
CA GLN A 46 28.56 -4.78 -2.29
C GLN A 46 27.20 -5.51 -2.42
N ALA A 47 26.20 -4.90 -3.06
CA ALA A 47 24.85 -5.45 -3.11
C ALA A 47 24.67 -6.43 -4.29
N HIS A 48 24.26 -7.66 -3.98
CA HIS A 48 23.98 -8.72 -4.96
C HIS A 48 22.50 -9.11 -4.99
N ALA A 49 22.12 -9.97 -5.94
CA ALA A 49 20.75 -10.47 -6.06
C ALA A 49 20.30 -11.34 -4.88
N ARG A 50 21.23 -12.05 -4.25
CA ARG A 50 20.97 -12.84 -3.04
C ARG A 50 20.89 -11.92 -1.81
N PRO A 51 19.90 -12.13 -0.92
CA PRO A 51 19.89 -11.53 0.43
C PRO A 51 21.21 -11.72 1.16
N GLN A 52 21.68 -10.66 1.82
CA GLN A 52 22.90 -10.70 2.62
C GLN A 52 22.65 -10.12 4.00
N CYS A 53 23.03 -10.88 5.02
CA CYS A 53 23.15 -10.36 6.38
C CYS A 53 24.45 -9.57 6.48
N ARG A 54 24.38 -8.33 6.94
CA ARG A 54 25.55 -7.48 7.20
C ARG A 54 25.92 -7.44 8.68
N GLY A 55 25.08 -7.99 9.55
CA GLY A 55 25.29 -8.01 10.99
C GLY A 55 24.73 -6.78 11.69
N ALA A 56 25.22 -6.53 12.90
CA ALA A 56 24.74 -5.48 13.79
C ALA A 56 25.36 -4.12 13.48
N TYR A 57 24.53 -3.08 13.42
CA TYR A 57 24.90 -1.69 13.20
C TYR A 57 24.12 -0.77 14.13
N ALA A 58 24.63 0.43 14.34
CA ALA A 58 23.85 1.56 14.83
C ALA A 58 23.51 2.51 13.68
N ILE A 59 22.30 3.06 13.71
CA ILE A 59 21.83 4.09 12.79
C ILE A 59 21.51 5.37 13.55
N VAL A 60 21.50 6.51 12.85
CA VAL A 60 21.26 7.87 13.42
C VAL A 60 22.41 8.35 14.31
N ARG A 61 23.11 9.41 13.87
CA ARG A 61 24.31 9.92 14.58
C ARG A 61 24.00 10.57 15.93
N SER A 62 22.91 11.33 16.00
CA SER A 62 22.53 12.09 17.20
C SER A 62 21.95 11.24 18.32
N ASN A 63 21.28 10.14 17.95
CA ASN A 63 20.72 9.17 18.89
C ASN A 63 20.89 7.77 18.29
N PRO A 64 22.02 7.09 18.56
CA PRO A 64 22.33 5.81 17.95
C PRO A 64 21.32 4.73 18.31
N VAL A 65 20.65 4.17 17.31
CA VAL A 65 19.71 3.06 17.45
C VAL A 65 20.34 1.79 16.89
N ALA A 66 20.46 0.76 17.74
CA ALA A 66 20.96 -0.55 17.31
C ALA A 66 19.97 -1.27 16.38
N CYS A 67 20.48 -1.92 15.34
CA CYS A 67 19.69 -2.62 14.35
C CYS A 67 20.51 -3.71 13.63
N GLY A 68 19.84 -4.74 13.12
CA GLY A 68 20.43 -5.67 12.15
C GLY A 68 20.30 -5.10 10.74
N LEU A 69 21.35 -5.22 9.93
CA LEU A 69 21.32 -4.80 8.52
C LEU A 69 21.21 -5.98 7.56
N SER A 70 20.29 -5.85 6.61
CA SER A 70 20.14 -6.76 5.47
C SER A 70 20.25 -6.00 4.15
N LEU A 71 20.95 -6.56 3.17
CA LEU A 71 21.21 -5.94 1.88
C LEU A 71 20.78 -6.85 0.72
N VAL A 72 20.09 -6.28 -0.27
CA VAL A 72 19.77 -6.99 -1.52
C VAL A 72 19.63 -6.01 -2.69
N LYS A 73 20.03 -6.44 -3.89
CA LYS A 73 19.84 -5.71 -5.14
C LYS A 73 18.93 -6.51 -6.06
N ARG A 74 17.67 -6.07 -6.17
CA ARG A 74 16.70 -6.72 -7.06
C ARG A 74 16.95 -6.36 -8.52
N PRO A 75 16.60 -7.24 -9.47
CA PRO A 75 16.68 -6.91 -10.89
C PRO A 75 15.77 -5.72 -11.21
N LYS A 76 16.16 -4.96 -12.23
CA LYS A 76 15.40 -3.82 -12.71
C LYS A 76 14.04 -4.30 -13.21
N ARG A 77 12.98 -3.96 -12.49
CA ARG A 77 11.61 -4.02 -13.01
C ARG A 77 11.34 -2.68 -13.67
N TYR A 78 10.95 -2.64 -14.94
CA TYR A 78 10.76 -1.46 -15.81
C TYR A 78 9.74 -0.41 -15.28
N ARG A 79 9.92 0.06 -14.04
CA ARG A 79 9.12 1.03 -13.31
C ARG A 79 9.61 2.43 -13.64
N VAL A 80 9.44 2.80 -14.91
CA VAL A 80 9.72 4.15 -15.41
C VAL A 80 8.38 4.72 -15.86
N ARG A 81 8.07 5.94 -15.43
CA ARG A 81 6.88 6.63 -15.89
C ARG A 81 7.07 7.01 -17.37
N GLN A 82 6.18 6.54 -18.22
CA GLN A 82 6.13 6.90 -19.63
C GLN A 82 5.13 8.05 -19.84
N SER A 83 5.38 8.87 -20.86
CA SER A 83 4.43 9.85 -21.37
C SER A 83 3.36 9.16 -22.21
N VAL A 84 2.34 9.91 -22.63
CA VAL A 84 1.30 9.41 -23.55
C VAL A 84 1.91 8.89 -24.86
N PHE A 85 3.04 9.48 -25.29
CA PHE A 85 3.81 9.07 -26.47
C PHE A 85 4.80 7.92 -26.21
N GLY A 86 4.73 7.24 -25.06
CA GLY A 86 5.59 6.10 -24.71
C GLY A 86 7.02 6.46 -24.29
N ALA A 87 7.43 7.72 -24.40
CA ALA A 87 8.76 8.18 -24.02
C ALA A 87 8.93 8.31 -22.49
N PRO A 88 10.12 8.09 -21.91
CA PRO A 88 10.36 8.29 -20.48
C PRO A 88 10.14 9.75 -20.05
N VAL A 89 9.30 9.97 -19.05
CA VAL A 89 9.07 11.31 -18.47
C VAL A 89 10.34 11.81 -17.78
N ARG A 90 10.82 13.00 -18.15
CA ARG A 90 12.08 13.59 -17.67
C ARG A 90 11.94 14.59 -16.51
N SER A 91 10.76 14.73 -15.91
CA SER A 91 10.59 15.61 -14.75
C SER A 91 11.48 15.18 -13.57
N ASN A 92 11.93 16.14 -12.76
CA ASN A 92 12.78 15.90 -11.60
C ASN A 92 12.23 14.80 -10.68
N GLN A 93 10.91 14.84 -10.42
CA GLN A 93 10.25 13.82 -9.62
C GLN A 93 10.34 12.43 -10.28
N SER A 94 10.05 12.33 -11.58
CA SER A 94 10.16 11.06 -12.33
C SER A 94 11.57 10.48 -12.27
N LEU A 95 12.59 11.32 -12.52
CA LEU A 95 13.99 10.90 -12.47
C LEU A 95 14.41 10.46 -11.07
N LYS A 96 13.99 11.18 -10.02
CA LYS A 96 14.25 10.81 -8.62
C LYS A 96 13.64 9.46 -8.27
N GLN A 97 12.40 9.21 -8.67
CA GLN A 97 11.73 7.92 -8.44
C GLN A 97 12.38 6.79 -9.24
N ALA A 98 12.74 7.04 -10.50
CA ALA A 98 13.42 6.04 -11.33
C ALA A 98 14.78 5.64 -10.74
N ARG A 99 15.58 6.60 -10.25
CA ARG A 99 16.83 6.33 -9.52
C ARG A 99 16.56 5.51 -8.26
N ALA A 100 15.53 5.89 -7.50
CA ALA A 100 15.16 5.23 -6.26
C ALA A 100 14.76 3.75 -6.39
N GLN A 101 14.12 3.39 -7.51
CA GLN A 101 13.74 2.02 -7.82
C GLN A 101 14.95 1.15 -8.24
N ARG A 102 16.05 1.76 -8.69
CA ARG A 102 17.29 1.05 -9.08
C ARG A 102 18.25 0.82 -7.92
N GLU A 103 18.11 1.60 -6.85
CA GLU A 103 18.94 1.45 -5.65
C GLU A 103 18.69 0.10 -4.97
N PRO A 104 19.73 -0.54 -4.41
CA PRO A 104 19.54 -1.72 -3.57
C PRO A 104 18.66 -1.40 -2.36
N TRP A 105 18.09 -2.45 -1.80
CA TRP A 105 17.38 -2.38 -0.54
C TRP A 105 18.39 -2.65 0.56
N LEU A 106 18.74 -1.60 1.29
CA LEU A 106 19.42 -1.69 2.57
C LEU A 106 18.36 -1.53 3.65
N LEU A 107 18.12 -2.59 4.40
CA LEU A 107 17.06 -2.66 5.40
C LEU A 107 17.68 -2.71 6.79
N ALA A 108 17.16 -1.88 7.69
CA ALA A 108 17.40 -1.98 9.12
C ALA A 108 16.21 -2.64 9.79
N ALA A 109 16.49 -3.69 10.56
CA ALA A 109 15.53 -4.41 11.37
C ALA A 109 15.84 -4.20 12.86
N SER A 110 14.78 -4.12 13.68
CA SER A 110 14.89 -4.09 15.13
C SER A 110 15.69 -5.30 15.64
N PRO A 111 16.44 -5.18 16.75
CA PRO A 111 16.98 -6.33 17.46
C PRO A 111 15.92 -7.38 17.82
N SER A 112 14.66 -6.98 18.04
CA SER A 112 13.56 -7.94 18.28
C SER A 112 13.25 -8.86 17.09
N LEU A 113 13.69 -8.48 15.88
CA LEU A 113 13.58 -9.29 14.67
C LEU A 113 14.86 -10.08 14.36
N ALA A 114 15.81 -10.18 15.30
CA ALA A 114 17.06 -10.90 15.09
C ALA A 114 16.88 -12.41 14.83
N HIS A 115 15.73 -12.98 15.21
CA HIS A 115 15.37 -14.36 14.90
C HIS A 115 15.02 -14.60 13.42
N LEU A 116 14.85 -13.54 12.63
CA LEU A 116 14.55 -13.63 11.20
C LEU A 116 15.83 -13.55 10.37
N ASP A 117 15.94 -14.43 9.37
CA ASP A 117 16.99 -14.33 8.37
C ASP A 117 16.77 -13.14 7.41
N SER A 118 17.84 -12.68 6.76
CA SER A 118 17.80 -11.62 5.75
C SER A 118 16.76 -11.87 4.66
N ALA A 119 16.56 -13.13 4.22
CA ALA A 119 15.52 -13.45 3.25
C ALA A 119 14.10 -13.15 3.78
N GLN A 120 13.82 -13.51 5.04
CA GLN A 120 12.55 -13.25 5.71
C GLN A 120 12.33 -11.76 5.92
N ILE A 121 13.35 -11.01 6.35
CA ILE A 121 13.32 -9.55 6.49
C ILE A 121 12.96 -8.88 5.16
N ILE A 122 13.61 -9.29 4.07
CA ILE A 122 13.35 -8.74 2.74
C ILE A 122 11.94 -9.08 2.26
N ASN A 123 11.44 -10.29 2.54
CA ASN A 123 10.09 -10.69 2.20
C ASN A 123 9.03 -9.94 2.99
N ALA A 124 9.26 -9.70 4.29
CA ALA A 124 8.41 -8.85 5.12
C ALA A 124 8.38 -7.42 4.56
N TYR A 125 9.54 -6.83 4.24
CA TYR A 125 9.61 -5.49 3.65
C TYR A 125 8.95 -5.43 2.26
N ALA A 126 8.99 -6.51 1.47
CA ALA A 126 8.36 -6.56 0.16
C ALA A 126 6.84 -6.39 0.22
N LYS A 127 6.19 -6.76 1.33
CA LYS A 127 4.74 -6.60 1.56
C LYS A 127 4.32 -5.13 1.76
N ARG A 128 5.27 -4.20 1.96
CA ARG A 128 4.97 -2.76 2.15
C ARG A 128 4.11 -2.15 1.04
N MET A 129 4.27 -2.62 -0.21
CA MET A 129 3.45 -2.12 -1.32
C MET A 129 1.97 -2.48 -1.16
N GLN A 130 1.67 -3.68 -0.67
CA GLN A 130 0.29 -4.11 -0.42
C GLN A 130 -0.37 -3.25 0.66
N ILE A 131 0.40 -2.85 1.68
CA ILE A 131 -0.05 -1.92 2.72
C ILE A 131 -0.36 -0.54 2.13
N GLU A 132 0.52 0.00 1.28
CA GLU A 132 0.29 1.29 0.60
C GLU A 132 -0.93 1.24 -0.33
N GLU A 133 -1.15 0.12 -1.01
CA GLU A 133 -2.33 -0.13 -1.84
C GLU A 133 -3.61 -0.17 -0.98
N ALA A 134 -3.61 -0.90 0.14
CA ALA A 134 -4.76 -0.93 1.06
C ALA A 134 -5.10 0.45 1.64
N PHE A 135 -4.09 1.26 2.01
CA PHE A 135 -4.33 2.64 2.44
C PHE A 135 -4.88 3.54 1.32
N ARG A 136 -4.47 3.30 0.06
CA ARG A 136 -5.01 4.02 -1.09
C ARG A 136 -6.47 3.64 -1.31
N ASP A 137 -6.79 2.36 -1.25
CA ASP A 137 -8.15 1.83 -1.40
C ASP A 137 -9.06 2.30 -0.25
N LEU A 138 -8.52 2.49 0.95
CA LEU A 138 -9.27 3.08 2.06
C LEU A 138 -9.68 4.52 1.78
N LYS A 139 -8.72 5.32 1.32
CA LYS A 139 -8.92 6.76 1.12
C LYS A 139 -9.75 7.07 -0.12
N CYS A 140 -9.53 6.35 -1.21
CA CYS A 140 -10.10 6.67 -2.51
C CYS A 140 -11.63 6.70 -2.49
N THR A 141 -12.21 7.84 -2.84
CA THR A 141 -13.66 8.03 -3.06
C THR A 141 -14.23 7.13 -4.16
N ARG A 142 -13.63 7.17 -5.35
CA ARG A 142 -14.23 6.57 -6.55
C ARG A 142 -14.19 5.05 -6.55
N TYR A 143 -13.07 4.47 -6.12
CA TYR A 143 -12.79 3.03 -6.24
C TYR A 143 -12.60 2.32 -4.90
N GLY A 144 -12.70 3.08 -3.81
CA GLY A 144 -12.39 2.64 -2.46
C GLY A 144 -13.53 2.87 -1.48
N LEU A 145 -13.19 2.96 -0.19
CA LEU A 145 -14.15 3.24 0.88
C LEU A 145 -14.41 4.75 1.11
N GLY A 146 -13.73 5.64 0.38
CA GLY A 146 -13.97 7.07 0.45
C GLY A 146 -13.63 7.72 1.80
N PHE A 147 -12.70 7.15 2.56
CA PHE A 147 -12.33 7.68 3.87
C PHE A 147 -11.78 9.13 3.81
N GLU A 148 -11.32 9.59 2.64
CA GLU A 148 -10.89 10.98 2.44
C GLU A 148 -12.02 12.02 2.59
N LEU A 149 -13.28 11.61 2.46
CA LEU A 149 -14.45 12.47 2.68
C LEU A 149 -14.74 12.72 4.17
N ASN A 150 -14.02 12.05 5.06
CA ASN A 150 -14.15 12.26 6.49
C ASN A 150 -13.55 13.62 6.88
N LEU A 151 -14.41 14.55 7.27
CA LEU A 151 -14.02 15.90 7.71
C LEU A 151 -13.70 15.99 9.21
N SER A 152 -13.75 14.88 9.95
CA SER A 152 -13.57 14.88 11.40
C SER A 152 -12.10 15.03 11.81
N ARG A 153 -11.86 15.83 12.86
CA ARG A 153 -10.56 15.97 13.54
C ARG A 153 -10.55 15.32 14.92
N ALA A 154 -11.70 14.84 15.41
CA ALA A 154 -11.82 14.23 16.72
C ALA A 154 -11.23 12.82 16.69
N ARG A 155 -10.26 12.55 17.59
CA ARG A 155 -9.50 11.29 17.63
C ARG A 155 -10.41 10.07 17.78
N GLU A 156 -11.40 10.15 18.66
CA GLU A 156 -12.35 9.06 18.93
C GLU A 156 -13.21 8.74 17.71
N ARG A 157 -13.75 9.76 17.05
CA ARG A 157 -14.53 9.60 15.82
C ARG A 157 -13.69 9.02 14.68
N LEU A 158 -12.44 9.48 14.53
CA LEU A 158 -11.52 8.92 13.55
C LEU A 158 -11.22 7.44 13.84
N ALA A 159 -11.03 7.07 15.12
CA ALA A 159 -10.81 5.69 15.52
C ALA A 159 -12.03 4.80 15.19
N ALA A 160 -13.24 5.26 15.51
CA ALA A 160 -14.48 4.55 15.19
C ALA A 160 -14.67 4.38 13.68
N LEU A 161 -14.44 5.43 12.88
CA LEU A 161 -14.55 5.36 11.43
C LEU A 161 -13.50 4.45 10.80
N LEU A 162 -12.27 4.44 11.34
CA LEU A 162 -11.24 3.50 10.91
C LEU A 162 -11.60 2.05 11.26
N LEU A 163 -12.21 1.81 12.42
CA LEU A 163 -12.70 0.49 12.80
C LEU A 163 -13.80 0.00 11.85
N ILE A 164 -14.80 0.85 11.56
CA ILE A 164 -15.87 0.53 10.61
C ILE A 164 -15.27 0.24 9.22
N ALA A 165 -14.34 1.07 8.77
CA ALA A 165 -13.69 0.87 7.48
C ALA A 165 -12.87 -0.43 7.45
N LEU A 166 -12.19 -0.79 8.54
CA LEU A 166 -11.45 -2.04 8.66
C LEU A 166 -12.39 -3.26 8.56
N LEU A 167 -13.53 -3.22 9.26
CA LEU A 167 -14.55 -4.27 9.18
C LEU A 167 -15.12 -4.39 7.77
N ALA A 168 -15.45 -3.27 7.12
CA ALA A 168 -15.90 -3.25 5.73
C ALA A 168 -14.84 -3.82 4.78
N PHE A 169 -13.56 -3.46 4.97
CA PHE A 169 -12.45 -4.05 4.24
C PHE A 169 -12.37 -5.57 4.41
N PHE A 170 -12.53 -6.05 5.64
CA PHE A 170 -12.49 -7.48 5.94
C PHE A 170 -13.62 -8.25 5.24
N VAL A 171 -14.85 -7.74 5.29
CA VAL A 171 -16.00 -8.33 4.60
C VAL A 171 -15.79 -8.33 3.08
N LEU A 172 -15.36 -7.20 2.50
CA LEU A 172 -15.06 -7.11 1.07
C LEU A 172 -13.93 -8.06 0.68
N TRP A 173 -12.91 -8.21 1.52
CA TRP A 173 -11.85 -9.17 1.28
C TRP A 173 -12.39 -10.62 1.25
N LEU A 174 -13.26 -11.02 2.18
CA LEU A 174 -13.91 -12.33 2.17
C LEU A 174 -14.74 -12.57 0.89
N ILE A 175 -15.55 -11.58 0.49
CA ILE A 175 -16.33 -11.63 -0.77
C ILE A 175 -15.39 -11.79 -1.97
N GLY A 176 -14.31 -11.02 -2.02
CA GLY A 176 -13.33 -11.09 -3.10
C GLY A 176 -12.60 -12.43 -3.15
N GLN A 177 -12.26 -13.02 -2.00
CA GLN A 177 -11.65 -14.35 -1.93
C GLN A 177 -12.59 -15.42 -2.47
N GLN A 178 -13.88 -15.37 -2.12
CA GLN A 178 -14.90 -16.26 -2.68
C GLN A 178 -15.08 -16.06 -4.19
N ALA A 179 -15.08 -14.82 -4.66
CA ALA A 179 -15.16 -14.50 -6.07
C ALA A 179 -13.98 -15.06 -6.87
N LEU A 180 -12.76 -14.97 -6.31
CA LEU A 180 -11.56 -15.56 -6.92
C LEU A 180 -11.63 -17.08 -6.97
N ALA A 181 -12.11 -17.73 -5.92
CA ALA A 181 -12.30 -19.20 -5.90
C ALA A 181 -13.26 -19.65 -7.01
N ARG A 182 -14.31 -18.86 -7.28
CA ARG A 182 -15.28 -19.08 -8.36
C ARG A 182 -14.83 -18.55 -9.72
N LYS A 183 -13.60 -18.02 -9.83
CA LYS A 183 -13.03 -17.44 -11.06
C LYS A 183 -13.83 -16.27 -11.64
N LEU A 184 -14.62 -15.57 -10.81
CA LEU A 184 -15.51 -14.48 -11.25
C LEU A 184 -14.74 -13.26 -11.75
N GLN A 185 -13.46 -13.09 -11.38
CA GLN A 185 -12.61 -12.01 -11.87
C GLN A 185 -12.59 -11.89 -13.40
N PHE A 186 -12.81 -12.99 -14.10
CA PHE A 186 -12.81 -13.03 -15.56
C PHE A 186 -14.01 -12.34 -16.20
N HIS A 187 -15.11 -12.16 -15.47
CA HIS A 187 -16.26 -11.38 -15.94
C HIS A 187 -16.07 -9.87 -15.73
N TYR A 188 -15.15 -9.47 -14.84
CA TYR A 188 -14.88 -8.07 -14.51
C TYR A 188 -13.60 -7.53 -15.15
N GLN A 189 -12.86 -8.35 -15.90
CA GLN A 189 -11.71 -7.91 -16.67
C GLN A 189 -12.02 -7.89 -18.16
N SER A 190 -11.64 -6.80 -18.83
CA SER A 190 -11.70 -6.69 -20.30
C SER A 190 -10.46 -7.28 -21.00
N ASN A 191 -9.38 -7.48 -20.25
CA ASN A 191 -8.12 -7.98 -20.81
C ASN A 191 -8.11 -9.52 -20.91
N THR A 192 -7.55 -10.06 -21.99
CA THR A 192 -7.39 -11.51 -22.22
C THR A 192 -6.34 -12.17 -21.33
N ARG A 193 -5.54 -11.41 -20.57
CA ARG A 193 -4.50 -11.95 -19.68
C ARG A 193 -5.06 -12.86 -18.58
N ARG A 194 -4.59 -14.11 -18.52
CA ARG A 194 -4.95 -15.12 -17.51
C ARG A 194 -3.82 -15.50 -16.55
N THR A 195 -2.59 -15.05 -16.82
CA THR A 195 -1.37 -15.48 -16.10
C THR A 195 -1.19 -14.84 -14.73
N ARG A 196 -1.87 -13.74 -14.43
CA ARG A 196 -1.84 -13.07 -13.13
C ARG A 196 -3.16 -12.33 -12.86
N PRO A 197 -3.56 -12.16 -11.59
CA PRO A 197 -4.70 -11.32 -11.25
C PRO A 197 -4.44 -9.88 -11.70
N VAL A 198 -5.42 -9.29 -12.41
CA VAL A 198 -5.37 -7.91 -12.89
C VAL A 198 -5.96 -6.95 -11.87
N LEU A 199 -7.07 -7.35 -11.25
CA LEU A 199 -7.76 -6.60 -10.20
C LEU A 199 -7.28 -7.06 -8.82
N SER A 200 -7.19 -6.12 -7.87
CA SER A 200 -7.01 -6.49 -6.47
C SER A 200 -8.25 -7.20 -5.95
N VAL A 201 -8.08 -8.06 -4.93
CA VAL A 201 -9.18 -8.80 -4.29
C VAL A 201 -10.26 -7.85 -3.80
N PHE A 202 -9.84 -6.77 -3.16
CA PHE A 202 -10.72 -5.71 -2.66
C PHE A 202 -11.51 -5.05 -3.79
N HIS A 203 -10.84 -4.63 -4.87
CA HIS A 203 -11.52 -3.93 -5.96
C HIS A 203 -12.52 -4.84 -6.69
N LEU A 204 -12.18 -6.11 -6.89
CA LEU A 204 -13.11 -7.10 -7.43
C LEU A 204 -14.37 -7.21 -6.57
N ALA A 205 -14.22 -7.27 -5.24
CA ALA A 205 -15.36 -7.31 -4.33
C ALA A 205 -16.22 -6.05 -4.42
N CYS A 206 -15.61 -4.86 -4.48
CA CYS A 206 -16.35 -3.61 -4.67
C CYS A 206 -17.17 -3.62 -5.97
N LEU A 207 -16.61 -4.12 -7.08
CA LEU A 207 -17.35 -4.23 -8.35
C LEU A 207 -18.52 -5.20 -8.25
N ILE A 208 -18.35 -6.32 -7.57
CA ILE A 208 -19.42 -7.31 -7.35
C ILE A 208 -20.53 -6.69 -6.51
N VAL A 209 -20.20 -6.10 -5.36
CA VAL A 209 -21.19 -5.48 -4.48
C VAL A 209 -21.94 -4.35 -5.19
N ARG A 210 -21.24 -3.47 -5.90
CA ARG A 210 -21.88 -2.39 -6.68
C ARG A 210 -22.87 -2.96 -7.69
N ARG A 211 -22.45 -3.95 -8.49
CA ARG A 211 -23.34 -4.60 -9.46
C ARG A 211 -24.56 -5.23 -8.79
N THR A 212 -24.39 -5.91 -7.65
CA THR A 212 -25.50 -6.53 -6.93
C THR A 212 -26.47 -5.48 -6.38
N VAL A 213 -25.96 -4.39 -5.79
CA VAL A 213 -26.79 -3.27 -5.33
C VAL A 213 -27.55 -2.64 -6.50
N ASP A 214 -26.87 -2.38 -7.63
CA ASP A 214 -27.51 -1.82 -8.82
C ASP A 214 -28.62 -2.73 -9.35
N GLN A 215 -28.41 -4.06 -9.35
CA GLN A 215 -29.41 -5.04 -9.74
C GLN A 215 -30.62 -5.10 -8.80
N LEU A 216 -30.38 -5.03 -7.48
CA LEU A 216 -31.44 -4.99 -6.48
C LEU A 216 -32.27 -3.71 -6.63
N LEU A 217 -31.62 -2.55 -6.74
CA LEU A 217 -32.30 -1.27 -6.95
C LEU A 217 -33.09 -1.23 -8.27
N ALA A 218 -32.54 -1.80 -9.35
CA ALA A 218 -33.24 -1.92 -10.63
C ALA A 218 -34.47 -2.85 -10.55
N HIS A 219 -34.38 -3.92 -9.76
CA HIS A 219 -35.50 -4.81 -9.50
C HIS A 219 -36.56 -4.15 -8.60
N ASP A 220 -36.16 -3.36 -7.60
CA ASP A 220 -37.07 -2.73 -6.63
C ASP A 220 -37.77 -1.46 -7.15
N LEU A 221 -37.16 -0.77 -8.13
CA LEU A 221 -37.71 0.43 -8.79
C LEU A 221 -39.14 0.29 -9.35
N PRO A 222 -39.52 -0.79 -10.08
CA PRO A 222 -40.90 -0.96 -10.54
C PRO A 222 -41.92 -1.11 -9.40
N TYR A 223 -41.54 -1.61 -8.23
CA TYR A 223 -42.46 -1.77 -7.09
C TYR A 223 -42.64 -0.46 -6.31
N LEU A 224 -41.62 0.40 -6.26
CA LEU A 224 -41.69 1.75 -5.67
C LEU A 224 -42.42 2.78 -6.56
N LEU A 225 -42.46 2.56 -7.88
CA LEU A 225 -43.21 3.40 -8.83
C LEU A 225 -44.66 2.95 -9.04
N LEU A 226 -45.06 1.80 -8.49
CA LEU A 226 -46.44 1.29 -8.57
C LEU A 226 -47.53 2.23 -7.99
N PRO A 227 -47.28 3.09 -6.97
CA PRO A 227 -48.30 4.01 -6.45
C PRO A 227 -48.61 5.21 -7.36
N LEU A 228 -47.86 5.42 -8.45
CA LEU A 228 -48.02 6.58 -9.33
C LEU A 228 -48.69 6.25 -10.67
N ARG A 229 -49.18 5.02 -10.86
CA ARG A 229 -49.99 4.68 -12.02
C ARG A 229 -51.41 5.19 -11.78
N PRO A 230 -51.92 6.20 -12.52
CA PRO A 230 -53.31 6.62 -12.36
C PRO A 230 -54.24 5.43 -12.66
N PRO A 231 -55.40 5.33 -11.98
CA PRO A 231 -56.34 4.24 -12.21
C PRO A 231 -56.75 4.24 -13.68
N VAL A 232 -56.66 3.08 -14.32
CA VAL A 232 -57.19 2.88 -15.68
C VAL A 232 -58.71 3.10 -15.59
N PRO A 233 -59.29 4.06 -16.33
CA PRO A 233 -60.73 4.23 -16.31
C PRO A 233 -61.38 2.98 -16.89
N LEU A 234 -62.33 2.41 -16.15
CA LEU A 234 -63.21 1.36 -16.64
C LEU A 234 -64.04 1.96 -17.77
N ALA A 235 -63.64 1.69 -19.02
CA ALA A 235 -64.52 1.92 -20.16
C ALA A 235 -65.68 0.92 -20.02
N ASN A 236 -66.85 1.46 -19.71
CA ASN A 236 -68.10 0.73 -19.59
C ASN A 236 -68.33 -0.11 -20.86
N ALA A 237 -68.52 -1.40 -20.66
CA ALA A 237 -69.16 -2.27 -21.63
C ALA A 237 -70.64 -1.93 -21.68
N LEU A 238 -71.07 -1.28 -22.76
CA LEU A 238 -72.41 -1.38 -23.35
C LEU A 238 -72.24 -1.36 -24.87
#